data_AF-A0ABD5RAU0-F1
#
_entry.id   AF-A0ABD5RAU0-F1
#
_cell.length_a   1.000
_cell.length_b   1.000
_cell.length_c   1.000
_cell.angle_alpha   90.00
_cell.angle_beta   90.00
_cell.angle_gamma   90.00
#
_symmetry.space_group_name_H-M   'P 1'
#
loop_
_entity.id
_entity.type
_entity.pdbx_description
1 polymer ?
#
loop_
_entity_poly.entity_id
_entity_poly.type
_entity_poly.pdbx_seq_one_letter_code
_entity_poly.pdbx_strand_id
1 'polypeptide(L)'
;MILLPLFPGIPGGIELLVILLVVVLLFGANKLPKLARASGQAMGEFRRGREEIEAELKAGVDDSTSSEADPLLEDEAATTAR
;
A
#
# COMPACT_ATOMS: atom_id res chain seq x y z
N MET A 1 -10.37 35.31 31.69
CA MET A 1 -10.16 34.08 32.47
C MET A 1 -10.64 32.89 31.64
N ILE A 2 -9.92 32.61 30.55
CA ILE A 2 -10.04 31.38 29.75
C ILE A 2 -8.63 30.81 29.82
N LEU A 3 -8.49 29.76 30.63
CA LEU A 3 -7.24 29.09 30.95
C LEU A 3 -6.72 28.43 29.67
N LEU A 4 -5.55 28.85 29.20
CA LEU A 4 -4.88 28.30 28.02
C LEU A 4 -4.55 26.81 28.28
N PRO A 5 -5.09 25.85 27.51
CA PRO A 5 -4.63 24.47 27.58
C PRO A 5 -3.17 24.34 27.11
N LEU A 6 -2.33 23.95 28.08
CA LEU A 6 -0.89 23.69 28.03
C LEU A 6 -0.56 22.36 27.32
N PHE A 7 -1.07 22.12 26.11
CA PHE A 7 -0.65 20.95 25.33
C PHE A 7 -0.38 21.34 23.86
N PRO A 8 0.86 21.74 23.51
CA PRO A 8 1.20 22.34 22.22
C PRO A 8 1.36 21.31 21.08
N GLY A 9 0.59 20.22 21.06
CA GLY A 9 0.84 19.15 20.10
C GLY A 9 -0.34 18.32 19.64
N ILE A 10 -1.38 18.14 20.48
CA ILE A 10 -2.56 17.38 20.09
C ILE A 10 -3.80 18.15 20.50
N PRO A 11 -4.56 18.72 19.55
CA PRO A 11 -5.86 19.28 19.87
C PRO A 11 -6.73 18.17 20.46
N GLY A 12 -7.29 18.40 21.63
CA GLY A 12 -8.23 17.49 22.28
C GLY A 12 -9.46 17.26 21.40
N GLY A 13 -10.26 16.24 21.73
CA GLY A 13 -11.41 15.84 20.90
C GLY A 13 -12.39 16.97 20.56
N ILE A 14 -12.57 17.94 21.48
CA ILE A 14 -13.41 19.12 21.25
C ILE A 14 -12.79 20.07 20.20
N GLU A 15 -11.48 20.32 20.27
CA GLU A 15 -10.79 21.21 19.33
C GLU A 15 -10.81 20.64 17.91
N LEU A 16 -10.62 19.33 17.77
CA LEU A 16 -10.79 18.64 16.48
C LEU A 16 -12.23 18.73 15.96
N LEU A 17 -13.23 18.63 16.83
CA LEU A 17 -14.64 18.75 16.44
C LEU A 17 -14.95 20.17 15.93
N VAL A 18 -14.41 21.20 16.58
CA VAL A 18 -14.55 22.60 16.12
C VAL A 18 -13.86 22.81 14.77
N ILE A 19 -12.64 22.31 14.58
CA ILE A 19 -11.95 22.39 13.29
C ILE A 19 -12.74 21.67 12.20
N LEU A 20 -13.22 20.46 12.48
CA LEU A 20 -14.06 19.70 11.57
C LEU A 20 -15.33 20.46 11.20
N LEU A 21 -15.97 21.11 12.18
CA LEU A 21 -17.15 21.93 11.95
C LEU A 21 -16.85 23.11 11.01
N VAL A 22 -15.75 23.83 11.23
CA VAL A 22 -15.33 24.94 10.35
C VAL A 22 -15.06 24.44 8.93
N VAL A 23 -14.35 23.32 8.78
CA VAL A 23 -14.09 22.68 7.47
C VAL A 23 -15.40 22.29 6.79
N VAL A 24 -16.35 21.71 7.53
CA VAL A 24 -17.67 21.35 7.02
C VAL A 24 -18.50 22.58 6.63
N LEU A 25 -18.37 23.71 7.31
CA LEU A 25 -19.05 24.96 6.92
C LEU A 25 -18.46 25.57 5.65
N LEU A 26 -17.13 25.52 5.48
CA LEU A 26 -16.45 26.05 4.30
C LEU A 26 -16.71 25.22 3.04
N PHE A 27 -16.60 23.88 3.17
CA PHE A 27 -16.72 22.97 2.02
C PHE A 27 -18.11 22.37 1.87
N GLY A 28 -18.90 22.30 2.94
CA GLY A 28 -20.20 21.63 3.00
C GLY A 28 -20.10 20.17 3.45
N ALA A 29 -21.10 19.72 4.23
CA ALA A 29 -21.16 18.36 4.79
C ALA A 29 -21.16 17.25 3.71
N ASN A 30 -21.60 17.56 2.49
CA ASN A 30 -21.63 16.60 1.38
C ASN A 30 -20.33 16.55 0.57
N LYS A 31 -19.49 17.59 0.60
CA LYS A 31 -18.28 17.65 -0.25
C LYS A 31 -17.12 16.88 0.36
N LEU A 32 -16.90 16.99 1.66
CA LEU A 32 -15.85 16.26 2.39
C LEU A 32 -15.93 14.74 2.17
N PRO A 33 -17.08 14.06 2.41
CA PRO A 33 -17.20 12.62 2.20
C PRO A 33 -17.14 12.24 0.71
N LYS A 34 -17.64 13.10 -0.18
CA LYS A 34 -17.57 12.86 -1.63
C LYS A 34 -16.13 12.87 -2.15
N LEU A 35 -15.32 13.83 -1.68
CA LEU A 35 -13.89 13.91 -1.98
C LEU A 35 -13.13 12.71 -1.40
N ALA A 36 -13.41 12.35 -0.14
CA ALA A 36 -12.78 11.18 0.48
C ALA A 36 -13.10 9.88 -0.27
N ARG A 37 -14.37 9.68 -0.70
CA ARG A 37 -14.77 8.52 -1.50
C ARG A 37 -14.06 8.47 -2.85
N ALA A 38 -14.06 9.57 -3.60
CA ALA A 38 -13.39 9.64 -4.90
C ALA A 38 -11.88 9.42 -4.78
N SER A 39 -11.24 10.04 -3.79
CA SER A 39 -9.81 9.84 -3.50
C SER A 39 -9.51 8.41 -3.08
N GLY A 40 -10.37 7.79 -2.26
CA GLY A 40 -10.23 6.41 -1.82
C GLY A 40 -10.36 5.42 -2.98
N GLN A 41 -11.32 5.64 -3.88
CA GLN A 41 -11.48 4.85 -5.10
C GLN A 41 -10.25 4.98 -6.01
N ALA A 42 -9.78 6.20 -6.27
CA ALA A 42 -8.57 6.43 -7.06
C ALA A 42 -7.34 5.74 -6.46
N MET A 43 -7.14 5.86 -5.14
CA MET A 43 -6.02 5.21 -4.46
C MET A 43 -6.14 3.67 -4.46
N GLY A 44 -7.37 3.15 -4.41
CA GLY A 44 -7.64 1.71 -4.50
C GLY A 44 -7.31 1.12 -5.86
N GLU A 45 -7.81 1.72 -6.94
CA GLU A 45 -7.48 1.29 -8.30
C GLU A 45 -5.99 1.47 -8.61
N PHE A 46 -5.36 2.53 -8.09
CA PHE A 46 -3.91 2.72 -8.22
C PHE A 46 -3.11 1.62 -7.54
N ARG A 47 -3.51 1.17 -6.33
CA ARG A 47 -2.82 0.05 -5.64
C ARG A 47 -2.97 -1.27 -6.41
N ARG A 48 -4.18 -1.58 -6.89
CA ARG A 48 -4.43 -2.79 -7.70
C ARG A 48 -3.61 -2.81 -8.97
N GLY A 49 -3.60 -1.71 -9.73
CA GLY A 49 -2.78 -1.62 -10.94
C GLY A 49 -1.28 -1.78 -10.66
N ARG A 50 -0.79 -1.26 -9.52
CA ARG A 50 0.61 -1.47 -9.11
C ARG A 50 0.92 -2.92 -8.76
N GLU A 51 0.02 -3.61 -8.07
CA GLU A 51 0.17 -5.03 -7.72
C GLU A 51 0.16 -5.92 -8.97
N GLU A 52 -0.72 -5.64 -9.94
CA GLU A 52 -0.77 -6.36 -11.22
C GLU A 52 0.52 -6.18 -12.01
N ILE A 53 1.01 -4.94 -12.13
CA ILE A 53 2.30 -4.64 -12.78
C ILE A 53 3.44 -5.39 -12.07
N GLU A 54 3.51 -5.35 -10.73
CA GLU A 54 4.55 -6.08 -9.99
C GLU A 54 4.48 -7.59 -10.22
N ALA A 55 3.27 -8.16 -10.29
CA ALA A 55 3.07 -9.57 -10.59
C ALA A 55 3.50 -9.94 -12.02
N GLU A 56 3.18 -9.11 -13.01
CA GLU A 56 3.61 -9.28 -14.40
C GLU A 56 5.13 -9.18 -14.54
N LEU A 57 5.78 -8.20 -13.90
CA LEU A 57 7.24 -8.09 -13.90
C LEU A 57 7.89 -9.32 -13.26
N LYS A 58 7.35 -9.81 -12.13
CA LYS A 58 7.88 -10.99 -11.46
C LYS A 58 7.72 -12.25 -12.32
N ALA A 59 6.57 -12.42 -12.97
CA ALA A 59 6.31 -13.56 -13.85
C ALA A 59 7.22 -13.54 -15.10
N GLY A 60 7.45 -12.37 -15.71
CA GLY A 60 8.34 -12.23 -16.87
C GLY A 60 9.83 -12.45 -16.55
N VAL A 61 10.25 -12.17 -15.31
CA VAL A 61 11.63 -12.44 -14.85
C VAL A 61 11.86 -13.94 -14.57
N ASP A 62 10.85 -14.65 -14.08
CA ASP A 62 10.92 -16.09 -13.80
C ASP A 62 10.99 -16.93 -15.11
N ASP A 63 10.27 -16.50 -16.15
CA ASP A 63 10.30 -17.12 -17.49
C ASP A 63 11.67 -17.00 -18.18
N SER A 64 12.45 -15.96 -17.85
CA SER A 64 13.77 -15.71 -18.45
C SER A 64 14.93 -16.45 -17.75
N THR A 65 14.71 -17.07 -16.58
CA THR A 65 15.78 -17.68 -15.76
C THR A 65 15.70 -19.21 -15.73
N SER A 66 14.68 -19.84 -16.34
CA SER A 66 14.48 -21.30 -16.27
C SER A 66 15.12 -22.12 -17.41
N SER A 67 15.87 -21.50 -18.34
CA SER A 67 16.43 -22.20 -19.52
C SER A 67 17.91 -22.59 -19.46
N GLU A 68 18.60 -22.45 -18.32
CA GLU A 68 20.00 -22.89 -18.17
C GLU A 68 20.22 -23.77 -16.92
N ALA A 69 19.34 -24.76 -16.72
CA ALA A 69 19.71 -25.95 -15.94
C ALA A 69 20.40 -26.95 -16.88
N ASP A 70 21.70 -26.74 -17.07
CA ASP A 70 22.64 -27.63 -17.75
C ASP A 70 22.58 -29.06 -17.15
N PRO A 71 22.26 -30.11 -17.95
CA PRO A 71 22.16 -31.48 -17.46
C PRO A 71 23.51 -32.18 -17.62
N LEU A 72 24.54 -31.77 -16.88
CA LEU A 72 25.82 -32.45 -16.87
C LEU A 72 26.43 -32.43 -15.47
N LEU A 73 26.30 -33.54 -14.75
CA LEU A 73 27.27 -34.18 -13.83
C LEU A 73 26.57 -35.47 -13.31
N GLU A 74 26.59 -36.54 -14.11
CA GLU A 74 27.52 -37.68 -13.93
C GLU A 74 27.11 -38.65 -12.80
N ASP A 75 26.23 -39.58 -13.18
CA ASP A 75 26.36 -41.05 -13.13
C ASP A 75 27.59 -41.71 -12.40
N GLU A 76 27.92 -41.36 -11.16
CA GLU A 76 29.04 -42.03 -10.46
C GLU A 76 28.77 -42.37 -8.98
N ALA A 77 27.68 -43.09 -8.70
CA ALA A 77 27.47 -43.67 -7.37
C ALA A 77 26.74 -45.03 -7.34
N ALA A 78 26.56 -45.71 -8.48
CA ALA A 78 25.80 -46.98 -8.55
C ALA A 78 26.61 -48.20 -9.03
N THR A 79 27.91 -48.08 -9.31
CA THR A 79 28.75 -49.23 -9.65
C THR A 79 30.12 -49.12 -8.99
N THR A 80 30.16 -49.38 -7.69
CA THR A 80 31.31 -50.06 -7.05
C THR A 80 30.75 -50.88 -5.89
N ALA A 81 30.09 -51.98 -6.28
CA ALA A 81 29.94 -53.16 -5.44
C ALA A 81 30.91 -54.21 -5.97
N ARG A 82 32.02 -54.45 -5.28
CA ARG A 82 32.67 -55.77 -5.21
C ARG A 82 33.68 -55.86 -4.08
#